data_AF-A0A953FKQ6-F1
#
_entry.id   AF-A0A953FKQ6-F1
#
_cell.length_a   1.000
_cell.length_b   1.000
_cell.length_c   1.000
_cell.angle_alpha   90.00
_cell.angle_beta   90.00
_cell.angle_gamma   90.00
#
_symmetry.space_group_name_H-M   'P 1'
#
loop_
_entity.id
_entity.type
_entity.pdbx_description
1 polymer ?
#
loop_
_entity_poly.entity_id
_entity_poly.type
_entity_poly.pdbx_seq_one_letter_code
_entity_poly.pdbx_strand_id
1 'polypeptide(L)'
;MCPGYPLFFRTVVGIGVFATVLSSCVDRPTTDAAARATPTDTTWTGEMRMTAGDTSIRICGTGHVYHLTGPAMDTIVQRYTGARMRTGQRMKLWVSGHFGTVERNGLVDSVLHATKFQHLDASLRCDPVPEARVSGDWKLDDVDPHRPRDIHVHLYTNGTARMITDLRNGQSPFEEDGSWGVDGEGAVQVNWPLRAQTMSLQWEPGILIGTDRRPGMRVTLHRVGPADPMAGVFGRTARWLAASATALGKPTSPESIVAATRLDTLFATPEAQHILRAQALDTLQPGVQEAAVRLDAVRTAHDLLLLMRIASRH
;
A
#
# COMPACT_ATOMS: atom_id res chain seq x y z
N MET A 1 4.12 -68.12 31.42
CA MET A 1 2.95 -68.71 32.10
C MET A 1 1.72 -68.40 31.25
N CYS A 2 0.98 -69.43 30.85
CA CYS A 2 -0.34 -69.39 30.19
C CYS A 2 -1.33 -70.16 31.10
N PRO A 3 -2.69 -70.17 30.91
CA PRO A 3 -3.52 -69.66 29.80
C PRO A 3 -4.40 -68.44 30.27
N GLY A 4 -5.62 -68.12 29.78
CA GLY A 4 -6.52 -68.81 28.82
C GLY A 4 -7.86 -68.10 28.51
N TYR A 5 -8.71 -68.82 27.77
CA TYR A 5 -10.11 -68.53 27.37
C TYR A 5 -11.10 -69.26 28.34
N PRO A 6 -12.43 -68.95 28.44
CA PRO A 6 -13.34 -68.85 27.29
C PRO A 6 -14.59 -67.92 27.36
N LEU A 7 -15.31 -67.88 26.22
CA LEU A 7 -16.72 -67.51 26.10
C LEU A 7 -17.64 -68.49 26.85
N PHE A 8 -18.80 -68.05 27.36
CA PHE A 8 -20.14 -68.43 26.85
C PHE A 8 -21.32 -67.92 27.72
N PHE A 9 -22.49 -67.85 27.07
CA PHE A 9 -23.87 -67.96 27.59
C PHE A 9 -24.70 -66.75 28.07
N ARG A 10 -25.79 -66.57 27.28
CA ARG A 10 -27.21 -66.36 27.65
C ARG A 10 -27.76 -64.95 27.87
N THR A 11 -28.46 -64.52 26.82
CA THR A 11 -29.69 -63.72 26.83
C THR A 11 -30.62 -63.99 28.02
N VAL A 12 -31.11 -62.93 28.66
CA VAL A 12 -32.41 -62.91 29.34
C VAL A 12 -33.19 -61.71 28.82
N VAL A 13 -34.40 -61.96 28.33
CA VAL A 13 -35.36 -60.94 27.93
C VAL A 13 -36.08 -60.45 29.19
N GLY A 14 -36.14 -59.12 29.38
CA GLY A 14 -36.86 -58.49 30.49
C GLY A 14 -37.63 -57.26 30.01
N ILE A 15 -38.91 -57.44 29.69
CA ILE A 15 -39.83 -56.36 29.34
C ILE A 15 -40.35 -55.74 30.65
N GLY A 16 -40.23 -54.41 30.83
CA GLY A 16 -40.51 -53.73 32.10
C GLY A 16 -40.88 -52.25 31.93
N VAL A 17 -42.14 -52.03 31.58
CA VAL A 17 -42.87 -50.77 31.33
C VAL A 17 -42.56 -49.56 32.25
N PHE A 18 -42.40 -48.39 31.62
CA PHE A 18 -42.67 -47.01 32.07
C PHE A 18 -42.68 -46.63 33.57
N ALA A 19 -41.83 -45.65 33.90
CA ALA A 19 -42.17 -44.58 34.85
C ALA A 19 -41.72 -43.22 34.30
N THR A 20 -42.64 -42.47 33.69
CA THR A 20 -42.41 -41.07 33.27
C THR A 20 -42.24 -40.16 34.47
N VAL A 21 -41.04 -39.61 34.66
CA VAL A 21 -40.82 -38.43 35.51
C VAL A 21 -40.52 -37.24 34.61
N LEU A 22 -41.56 -36.45 34.34
CA LEU A 22 -41.43 -35.12 33.73
C LEU A 22 -40.75 -34.19 34.74
N SER A 23 -39.42 -34.11 34.69
CA SER A 23 -38.65 -33.08 35.39
C SER A 23 -38.44 -31.90 34.45
N SER A 24 -39.39 -30.96 34.48
CA SER A 24 -39.27 -29.67 33.81
C SER A 24 -38.23 -28.79 34.52
N CYS A 25 -36.96 -28.92 34.14
CA CYS A 25 -35.96 -27.92 34.48
C CYS A 25 -36.18 -26.69 33.59
N VAL A 26 -36.90 -25.72 34.16
CA VAL A 26 -37.24 -24.41 33.59
C VAL A 26 -36.05 -23.79 32.87
N ASP A 27 -36.28 -23.37 31.61
CA ASP A 27 -35.37 -22.48 30.89
C ASP A 27 -35.06 -21.25 31.74
N ARG A 28 -33.82 -21.14 32.22
CA ARG A 28 -33.26 -19.82 32.52
C ARG A 28 -32.88 -19.19 31.20
N PRO A 29 -33.54 -18.12 30.74
CA PRO A 29 -32.99 -17.31 29.67
C PRO A 29 -31.70 -16.70 30.21
N THR A 30 -30.56 -17.24 29.79
CA THR A 30 -29.28 -16.54 29.90
C THR A 30 -29.33 -15.37 28.95
N THR A 31 -29.82 -14.24 29.45
CA THR A 31 -29.72 -12.91 28.84
C THR A 31 -28.27 -12.44 28.85
N ASP A 32 -27.41 -13.20 28.19
CA ASP A 32 -26.04 -12.84 27.78
C ASP A 32 -25.77 -13.23 26.31
N ALA A 33 -26.83 -13.53 25.56
CA ALA A 33 -26.92 -13.07 24.19
C ALA A 33 -27.05 -11.53 24.18
N ALA A 34 -26.00 -10.84 24.63
CA ALA A 34 -25.75 -9.46 24.27
C ALA A 34 -25.86 -9.42 22.74
N ALA A 35 -26.86 -8.70 22.24
CA ALA A 35 -27.21 -8.73 20.82
C ALA A 35 -26.00 -8.26 20.02
N ARG A 36 -25.20 -9.21 19.50
CA ARG A 36 -24.14 -8.94 18.54
C ARG A 36 -24.87 -8.33 17.36
N ALA A 37 -24.75 -7.01 17.22
CA ALA A 37 -25.40 -6.26 16.17
C ALA A 37 -25.15 -6.98 14.85
N THR A 38 -26.22 -7.30 14.12
CA THR A 38 -26.10 -8.03 12.86
C THR A 38 -25.08 -7.30 12.01
N PRO A 39 -23.93 -7.93 11.68
CA PRO A 39 -22.81 -7.22 11.11
C PRO A 39 -23.24 -6.60 9.79
N THR A 40 -23.07 -5.29 9.69
CA THR A 40 -23.61 -4.52 8.57
C THR A 40 -22.76 -4.75 7.33
N ASP A 41 -23.39 -5.32 6.30
CA ASP A 41 -22.73 -5.55 5.02
C ASP A 41 -22.31 -4.24 4.37
N THR A 42 -21.08 -4.25 3.87
CA THR A 42 -20.44 -3.16 3.14
C THR A 42 -19.92 -3.71 1.82
N THR A 43 -19.75 -2.84 0.81
CA THR A 43 -19.21 -3.27 -0.49
C THR A 43 -17.70 -3.20 -0.48
N TRP A 44 -17.05 -4.30 -0.83
CA TRP A 44 -15.61 -4.47 -0.88
C TRP A 44 -15.14 -4.71 -2.30
N THR A 45 -13.95 -4.20 -2.61
CA THR A 45 -13.21 -4.53 -3.83
C THR A 45 -11.85 -5.08 -3.44
N GLY A 46 -11.44 -6.19 -4.03
CA GLY A 46 -10.15 -6.81 -3.74
C GLY A 46 -9.72 -7.83 -4.78
N GLU A 47 -8.49 -8.29 -4.68
CA GLU A 47 -7.98 -9.39 -5.49
C GLU A 47 -8.16 -10.72 -4.78
N MET A 48 -9.11 -11.52 -5.25
CA MET A 48 -9.29 -12.88 -4.77
C MET A 48 -8.29 -13.84 -5.40
N ARG A 49 -7.92 -14.88 -4.65
CA ARG A 49 -7.08 -16.01 -5.09
C ARG A 49 -7.65 -17.30 -4.53
N MET A 50 -7.86 -18.30 -5.38
CA MET A 50 -8.21 -19.66 -4.95
C MET A 50 -7.02 -20.60 -5.12
N THR A 51 -6.70 -21.36 -4.07
CA THR A 51 -5.67 -22.41 -4.04
C THR A 51 -6.28 -23.70 -3.49
N ALA A 52 -5.50 -24.78 -3.44
CA ALA A 52 -5.97 -26.06 -2.92
C ALA A 52 -6.31 -25.94 -1.41
N GLY A 53 -7.59 -25.81 -1.09
CA GLY A 53 -8.09 -25.70 0.28
C GLY A 53 -8.07 -24.30 0.90
N ASP A 54 -7.77 -23.24 0.15
CA ASP A 54 -7.88 -21.86 0.63
C ASP A 54 -8.39 -20.89 -0.43
N THR A 55 -9.32 -20.02 -0.04
CA THR A 55 -9.69 -18.84 -0.83
C THR A 55 -9.43 -17.60 0.03
N SER A 56 -8.63 -16.69 -0.50
CA SER A 56 -8.27 -15.45 0.16
C SER A 56 -8.61 -14.26 -0.73
N ILE A 57 -8.89 -13.11 -0.11
CA ILE A 57 -9.07 -11.81 -0.77
C ILE A 57 -8.04 -10.83 -0.23
N ARG A 58 -7.37 -10.09 -1.12
CA ARG A 58 -6.56 -8.92 -0.77
C ARG A 58 -7.37 -7.66 -1.05
N ILE A 59 -7.71 -6.88 -0.03
CA ILE A 59 -8.52 -5.66 -0.20
C ILE A 59 -7.72 -4.59 -0.96
N CYS A 60 -8.31 -3.96 -1.97
CA CYS A 60 -7.67 -2.87 -2.70
C CYS A 60 -7.45 -1.65 -1.77
N GLY A 61 -6.39 -0.88 -2.01
CA GLY A 61 -6.06 0.32 -1.24
C GLY A 61 -5.39 0.05 0.11
N THR A 62 -5.75 -1.02 0.84
CA THR A 62 -5.09 -1.40 2.11
C THR A 62 -4.10 -2.54 1.98
N GLY A 63 -4.28 -3.42 0.99
CA GLY A 63 -3.42 -4.59 0.79
C GLY A 63 -3.57 -5.69 1.84
N HIS A 64 -4.43 -5.52 2.84
CA HIS A 64 -4.72 -6.55 3.83
C HIS A 64 -5.35 -7.78 3.18
N VAL A 65 -4.88 -8.96 3.60
CA VAL A 65 -5.34 -10.26 3.12
C VAL A 65 -6.25 -10.88 4.19
N TYR A 66 -7.42 -11.35 3.77
CA TYR A 66 -8.39 -12.05 4.59
C TYR A 66 -8.75 -13.39 3.95
N HIS A 67 -9.10 -14.38 4.75
CA HIS A 67 -9.78 -15.55 4.24
C HIS A 67 -11.20 -15.16 3.75
N LEU A 68 -11.64 -15.73 2.63
CA LEU A 68 -12.93 -15.40 2.01
C LEU A 68 -13.90 -16.58 2.19
N THR A 69 -15.02 -16.33 2.86
CA THR A 69 -16.03 -17.34 3.22
C THR A 69 -17.45 -16.76 3.12
N GLY A 70 -18.48 -17.55 3.39
CA GLY A 70 -19.89 -17.10 3.43
C GLY A 70 -20.76 -17.57 2.26
N PRO A 71 -22.06 -17.23 2.24
CA PRO A 71 -23.04 -17.81 1.31
C PRO A 71 -22.84 -17.41 -0.16
N ALA A 72 -22.10 -16.33 -0.45
CA ALA A 72 -21.78 -15.97 -1.84
C ALA A 72 -20.71 -16.88 -2.48
N MET A 73 -20.05 -17.75 -1.69
CA MET A 73 -18.89 -18.51 -2.14
C MET A 73 -19.19 -19.44 -3.33
N ASP A 74 -20.33 -20.13 -3.36
CA ASP A 74 -20.65 -21.02 -4.49
C ASP A 74 -20.66 -20.28 -5.84
N THR A 75 -21.22 -19.06 -5.86
CA THR A 75 -21.21 -18.20 -7.04
C THR A 75 -19.79 -17.70 -7.37
N ILE A 76 -19.02 -17.30 -6.35
CA ILE A 76 -17.63 -16.84 -6.51
C ILE A 76 -16.76 -17.96 -7.11
N VAL A 77 -16.84 -19.18 -6.57
CA VAL A 77 -16.13 -20.38 -7.04
C VAL A 77 -16.54 -20.74 -8.47
N GLN A 78 -17.84 -20.74 -8.78
CA GLN A 78 -18.33 -21.03 -10.13
C GLN A 78 -17.81 -20.01 -11.15
N ARG A 79 -17.77 -18.71 -10.80
CA ARG A 79 -17.26 -17.65 -11.68
C ARG A 79 -15.74 -17.73 -11.85
N TYR A 80 -14.99 -17.99 -10.78
CA TYR A 80 -13.54 -18.15 -10.82
C TYR A 80 -13.11 -19.33 -11.70
N THR A 81 -13.75 -20.50 -11.52
CA THR A 81 -13.49 -21.69 -12.35
C THR A 81 -13.98 -21.52 -13.80
N GLY A 82 -15.14 -20.88 -14.00
CA GLY A 82 -15.69 -20.57 -15.32
C GLY A 82 -14.81 -19.64 -16.17
N ALA A 83 -13.99 -18.79 -15.54
CA ALA A 83 -13.04 -17.92 -16.22
C ALA A 83 -11.81 -18.65 -16.82
N ARG A 84 -11.70 -19.99 -16.65
CA ARG A 84 -10.58 -20.83 -17.15
C ARG A 84 -9.19 -20.37 -16.68
N MET A 85 -9.14 -19.73 -15.52
CA MET A 85 -7.92 -19.21 -14.90
C MET A 85 -7.07 -20.34 -14.34
N ARG A 86 -5.76 -20.12 -14.20
CA ARG A 86 -4.89 -21.07 -13.50
C ARG A 86 -5.19 -21.02 -12.00
N THR A 87 -5.22 -22.17 -11.33
CA THR A 87 -5.29 -22.22 -9.86
C THR A 87 -4.19 -21.36 -9.25
N GLY A 88 -4.53 -20.52 -8.27
CA GLY A 88 -3.63 -19.56 -7.64
C GLY A 88 -3.50 -18.22 -8.36
N GLN A 89 -4.09 -18.02 -9.54
CA GLN A 89 -4.08 -16.72 -10.23
C GLN A 89 -5.03 -15.73 -9.56
N ARG A 90 -4.60 -14.48 -9.37
CA ARG A 90 -5.49 -13.43 -8.82
C ARG A 90 -6.54 -12.95 -9.83
N MET A 91 -7.68 -12.52 -9.31
CA MET A 91 -8.79 -11.88 -10.04
C MET A 91 -9.39 -10.75 -9.19
N LYS A 92 -9.81 -9.65 -9.81
CA LYS A 92 -10.48 -8.55 -9.09
C LYS A 92 -11.94 -8.91 -8.83
N LEU A 93 -12.33 -8.95 -7.57
CA LEU A 93 -13.65 -9.32 -7.06
C LEU A 93 -14.32 -8.08 -6.44
N TRP A 94 -15.60 -7.91 -6.75
CA TRP A 94 -16.51 -6.98 -6.10
C TRP A 94 -17.58 -7.81 -5.37
N VAL A 95 -17.77 -7.52 -4.09
CA VAL A 95 -18.58 -8.36 -3.19
C VAL A 95 -19.15 -7.51 -2.05
N SER A 96 -20.37 -7.79 -1.61
CA SER A 96 -20.86 -7.28 -0.32
C SER A 96 -20.61 -8.30 0.79
N GLY A 97 -20.29 -7.81 1.97
CA GLY A 97 -20.03 -8.62 3.14
C GLY A 97 -19.49 -7.80 4.30
N HIS A 98 -19.07 -8.49 5.35
CA HIS A 98 -18.54 -7.88 6.57
C HIS A 98 -17.32 -8.64 7.08
N PHE A 99 -16.46 -7.96 7.84
CA PHE A 99 -15.36 -8.64 8.51
C PHE A 99 -15.84 -9.44 9.71
N GLY A 100 -15.17 -10.56 9.96
CA GLY A 100 -15.39 -11.41 11.11
C GLY A 100 -14.13 -12.23 11.41
N THR A 101 -14.31 -13.28 12.21
CA THR A 101 -13.26 -14.25 12.50
C THR A 101 -13.75 -15.66 12.24
N VAL A 102 -12.83 -16.56 11.91
CA VAL A 102 -13.09 -18.00 11.80
C VAL A 102 -12.05 -18.75 12.63
N GLU A 103 -12.47 -19.80 13.32
CA GLU A 103 -11.54 -20.72 13.96
C GLU A 103 -11.15 -21.82 12.97
N ARG A 104 -9.83 -21.98 12.74
CA ARG A 104 -9.28 -22.98 11.82
C ARG A 104 -8.06 -23.61 12.49
N ASN A 105 -8.12 -24.92 12.72
CA ASN A 105 -7.06 -25.68 13.41
C ASN A 105 -6.68 -25.12 14.80
N GLY A 106 -7.65 -24.57 15.54
CA GLY A 106 -7.43 -23.93 16.85
C GLY A 106 -6.80 -22.52 16.80
N LEU A 107 -6.65 -21.94 15.59
CA LEU A 107 -6.23 -20.55 15.41
C LEU A 107 -7.41 -19.70 14.93
N VAL A 108 -7.55 -18.50 15.48
CA VAL A 108 -8.55 -17.52 15.06
C VAL A 108 -7.95 -16.67 13.95
N ASP A 109 -8.51 -16.78 12.74
CA ASP A 109 -8.09 -16.03 11.55
C ASP A 109 -9.13 -14.97 11.16
N SER A 110 -8.69 -13.92 10.47
CA SER A 110 -9.53 -12.80 10.03
C SER A 110 -10.19 -13.11 8.69
N VAL A 111 -11.52 -12.98 8.62
CA VAL A 111 -12.28 -13.28 7.40
C VAL A 111 -13.01 -12.08 6.85
N LEU A 112 -13.20 -12.07 5.53
CA LEU A 112 -14.31 -11.37 4.89
C LEU A 112 -15.42 -12.39 4.64
N HIS A 113 -16.55 -12.22 5.33
CA HIS A 113 -17.74 -13.04 5.14
C HIS A 113 -18.60 -12.44 4.01
N ALA A 114 -18.45 -13.00 2.82
CA ALA A 114 -19.10 -12.59 1.58
C ALA A 114 -20.58 -13.03 1.55
N THR A 115 -21.49 -12.06 1.63
CA THR A 115 -22.93 -12.28 1.61
C THR A 115 -23.54 -12.17 0.23
N LYS A 116 -22.98 -11.33 -0.65
CA LYS A 116 -23.49 -11.12 -2.03
C LYS A 116 -22.36 -10.93 -3.04
N PHE A 117 -22.31 -11.80 -4.05
CA PHE A 117 -21.49 -11.61 -5.23
C PHE A 117 -21.96 -10.40 -6.06
N GLN A 118 -21.04 -9.57 -6.55
CA GLN A 118 -21.34 -8.48 -7.48
C GLN A 118 -20.68 -8.70 -8.85
N HIS A 119 -19.35 -8.82 -8.90
CA HIS A 119 -18.60 -8.96 -10.15
C HIS A 119 -17.23 -9.61 -9.94
N LEU A 120 -16.66 -10.21 -11.01
CA LEU A 120 -15.34 -10.82 -11.02
C LEU A 120 -14.67 -10.61 -12.38
N ASP A 121 -13.45 -10.07 -12.39
CA ASP A 121 -12.69 -9.79 -13.60
C ASP A 121 -11.24 -10.34 -13.51
N ALA A 122 -10.82 -11.05 -14.55
CA ALA A 122 -9.47 -11.57 -14.72
C ALA A 122 -8.44 -10.50 -15.12
N SER A 123 -8.87 -9.51 -15.90
CA SER A 123 -8.04 -8.50 -16.57
C SER A 123 -7.67 -7.34 -15.67
N LEU A 124 -8.48 -7.07 -14.64
CA LEU A 124 -8.28 -5.96 -13.72
C LEU A 124 -7.48 -6.39 -12.47
N ARG A 125 -6.79 -5.42 -11.88
CA ARG A 125 -5.98 -5.55 -10.65
C ARG A 125 -6.29 -4.42 -9.68
N CYS A 126 -5.93 -4.59 -8.40
CA CYS A 126 -5.84 -3.48 -7.47
C CYS A 126 -4.61 -2.62 -7.82
N ASP A 127 -4.67 -1.33 -7.52
CA ASP A 127 -3.47 -0.51 -7.57
C ASP A 127 -2.45 -1.00 -6.51
N PRO A 128 -1.14 -0.95 -6.80
CA PRO A 128 -0.10 -1.33 -5.84
C PRO A 128 -0.22 -0.52 -4.55
N VAL A 129 -0.07 -1.18 -3.40
CA VAL A 129 -0.23 -0.55 -2.07
C VAL A 129 1.14 -0.38 -1.40
N PRO A 130 1.49 0.80 -0.86
CA PRO A 130 2.79 1.02 -0.20
C PRO A 130 2.95 0.13 1.04
N GLU A 131 4.12 -0.50 1.19
CA GLU A 131 4.44 -1.32 2.36
C GLU A 131 5.60 -0.73 3.16
N ALA A 132 5.40 -0.42 4.44
CA ALA A 132 6.44 0.18 5.29
C ALA A 132 7.77 -0.63 5.31
N ARG A 133 7.69 -1.97 5.21
CA ARG A 133 8.85 -2.87 5.12
C ARG A 133 9.70 -2.63 3.88
N VAL A 134 9.10 -2.20 2.76
CA VAL A 134 9.77 -1.93 1.47
C VAL A 134 10.20 -0.46 1.35
N SER A 135 9.53 0.45 2.07
CA SER A 135 9.90 1.88 2.11
C SER A 135 11.34 2.07 2.60
N GLY A 136 12.06 3.04 2.02
CA GLY A 136 13.50 3.21 2.22
C GLY A 136 14.17 4.07 1.15
N ASP A 137 15.45 4.40 1.37
CA ASP A 137 16.35 4.88 0.32
C ASP A 137 17.10 3.69 -0.31
N TRP A 138 17.09 3.63 -1.63
CA TRP A 138 17.58 2.52 -2.43
C TRP A 138 18.55 3.02 -3.50
N LYS A 139 19.81 2.61 -3.42
CA LYS A 139 20.85 2.99 -4.38
C LYS A 139 21.00 1.93 -5.46
N LEU A 140 21.00 2.34 -6.73
CA LEU A 140 21.30 1.47 -7.86
C LEU A 140 22.77 1.04 -7.83
N ASP A 141 23.06 -0.24 -8.12
CA ASP A 141 24.44 -0.68 -8.43
C ASP A 141 25.01 0.12 -9.62
N ASP A 142 26.31 0.41 -9.61
CA ASP A 142 26.93 1.10 -10.75
C ASP A 142 27.00 0.18 -11.97
N VAL A 143 26.13 0.45 -12.95
CA VAL A 143 25.94 -0.38 -14.15
C VAL A 143 26.83 0.10 -15.32
N ASP A 144 27.53 1.23 -15.19
CA ASP A 144 28.22 1.88 -16.32
C ASP A 144 29.52 2.59 -15.89
N PRO A 145 30.65 1.88 -15.84
CA PRO A 145 31.93 2.44 -15.40
C PRO A 145 32.49 3.53 -16.34
N HIS A 146 31.88 3.72 -17.52
CA HIS A 146 32.25 4.78 -18.46
C HIS A 146 31.38 6.04 -18.32
N ARG A 147 30.26 5.96 -17.61
CA ARG A 147 29.36 7.08 -17.31
C ARG A 147 28.87 6.97 -15.86
N PRO A 148 29.79 7.16 -14.89
CA PRO A 148 29.51 6.93 -13.48
C PRO A 148 28.36 7.84 -13.03
N ARG A 149 27.29 7.21 -12.54
CA ARG A 149 26.07 7.91 -12.12
C ARG A 149 25.58 7.34 -10.80
N ASP A 150 25.31 8.20 -9.83
CA ASP A 150 24.66 7.80 -8.60
C ASP A 150 23.14 7.95 -8.78
N ILE A 151 22.42 6.83 -8.74
CA ILE A 151 20.96 6.80 -8.80
C ILE A 151 20.43 6.35 -7.45
N HIS A 152 19.70 7.24 -6.78
CA HIS A 152 18.95 6.96 -5.56
C HIS A 152 17.45 6.93 -5.88
N VAL A 153 16.74 5.98 -5.28
CA VAL A 153 15.29 5.82 -5.37
C VAL A 153 14.72 5.81 -3.96
N HIS A 154 14.09 6.92 -3.57
CA HIS A 154 13.39 7.04 -2.31
C HIS A 154 11.97 6.51 -2.47
N LEU A 155 11.62 5.46 -1.70
CA LEU A 155 10.28 4.89 -1.63
C LEU A 155 9.63 5.31 -0.32
N TYR A 156 8.72 6.29 -0.37
CA TYR A 156 8.09 6.87 0.82
C TYR A 156 6.84 6.08 1.25
N THR A 157 6.57 6.01 2.56
CA THR A 157 5.43 5.24 3.13
C THR A 157 4.05 5.70 2.66
N ASN A 158 3.92 6.92 2.14
CA ASN A 158 2.69 7.45 1.54
C ASN A 158 2.47 7.01 0.07
N GLY A 159 3.35 6.19 -0.50
CA GLY A 159 3.27 5.72 -1.89
C GLY A 159 3.83 6.67 -2.94
N THR A 160 4.41 7.81 -2.54
CA THR A 160 5.22 8.62 -3.46
C THR A 160 6.60 7.99 -3.61
N ALA A 161 7.16 8.08 -4.80
CA ALA A 161 8.53 7.69 -5.10
C ALA A 161 9.31 8.90 -5.64
N ARG A 162 10.62 8.94 -5.41
CA ARG A 162 11.51 9.92 -6.04
C ARG A 162 12.78 9.25 -6.53
N MET A 163 13.14 9.47 -7.79
CA MET A 163 14.45 9.16 -8.31
C MET A 163 15.30 10.43 -8.31
N ILE A 164 16.53 10.33 -7.82
CA ILE A 164 17.58 11.34 -7.95
C ILE A 164 18.72 10.70 -8.74
N THR A 165 19.15 11.34 -9.83
CA THR A 165 20.26 10.90 -10.68
C THR A 165 21.33 11.98 -10.72
N ASP A 166 22.48 11.72 -10.12
CA ASP A 166 23.69 12.53 -10.26
C ASP A 166 24.57 11.93 -11.37
N LEU A 167 24.98 12.75 -12.34
CA LEU A 167 25.82 12.35 -13.47
C LEU A 167 27.33 12.64 -13.25
N ARG A 168 27.71 13.11 -12.06
CA ARG A 168 29.09 13.45 -11.63
C ARG A 168 29.86 14.36 -12.59
N ASN A 169 29.14 15.16 -13.38
CA ASN A 169 29.67 16.02 -14.44
C ASN A 169 29.58 17.52 -14.10
N GLY A 170 29.28 17.86 -12.84
CA GLY A 170 29.09 19.23 -12.36
C GLY A 170 27.72 19.84 -12.65
N GLN A 171 26.81 19.13 -13.34
CA GLN A 171 25.42 19.57 -13.52
C GLN A 171 24.58 19.28 -12.26
N SER A 172 23.50 20.04 -12.08
CA SER A 172 22.49 19.75 -11.06
C SER A 172 21.92 18.33 -11.22
N PRO A 173 21.75 17.56 -10.13
CA PRO A 173 21.13 16.23 -10.21
C PRO A 173 19.73 16.27 -10.82
N PHE A 174 19.44 15.33 -11.72
CA PHE A 174 18.11 15.17 -12.29
C PHE A 174 17.17 14.51 -11.27
N GLU A 175 15.98 15.07 -11.12
CA GLU A 175 14.95 14.55 -10.20
C GLU A 175 13.65 14.23 -10.93
N GLU A 176 13.07 13.10 -10.56
CA GLU A 176 11.80 12.60 -11.09
C GLU A 176 10.95 12.07 -9.94
N ASP A 177 9.71 12.54 -9.85
CA ASP A 177 8.73 12.01 -8.90
C ASP A 177 7.90 10.91 -9.59
N GLY A 178 7.47 9.94 -8.80
CA GLY A 178 6.64 8.83 -9.24
C GLY A 178 5.71 8.34 -8.12
N SER A 179 5.07 7.21 -8.35
CA SER A 179 4.33 6.48 -7.31
C SER A 179 4.81 5.05 -7.21
N TRP A 180 4.59 4.41 -6.07
CA TRP A 180 4.94 3.01 -5.88
C TRP A 180 4.01 2.28 -4.93
N GLY A 181 4.06 0.96 -5.02
CA GLY A 181 3.50 0.05 -4.02
C GLY A 181 3.89 -1.39 -4.31
N VAL A 182 3.44 -2.31 -3.48
CA VAL A 182 3.53 -3.75 -3.72
C VAL A 182 2.23 -4.20 -4.39
N ASP A 183 2.30 -4.90 -5.52
CA ASP A 183 1.14 -5.47 -6.21
C ASP A 183 0.65 -6.77 -5.55
N GLY A 184 -0.46 -7.33 -6.06
CA GLY A 184 -1.05 -8.57 -5.56
C GLY A 184 -0.10 -9.77 -5.49
N GLU A 185 0.82 -9.88 -6.44
CA GLU A 185 1.77 -11.00 -6.54
C GLU A 185 3.02 -10.79 -5.67
N GLY A 186 3.12 -9.64 -4.99
CA GLY A 186 4.22 -9.31 -4.08
C GLY A 186 5.38 -8.59 -4.75
N ALA A 187 5.25 -8.19 -6.03
CA ALA A 187 6.27 -7.41 -6.71
C ALA A 187 6.10 -5.92 -6.39
N VAL A 188 7.23 -5.22 -6.24
CA VAL A 188 7.27 -3.77 -6.06
C VAL A 188 7.12 -3.13 -7.44
N GLN A 189 6.08 -2.33 -7.60
CA GLN A 189 5.82 -1.58 -8.82
C GLN A 189 6.16 -0.12 -8.55
N VAL A 190 7.03 0.47 -9.36
CA VAL A 190 7.40 1.90 -9.29
C VAL A 190 7.07 2.55 -10.62
N ASN A 191 6.06 3.42 -10.63
CA ASN A 191 5.57 4.13 -11.80
C ASN A 191 6.26 5.49 -11.94
N TRP A 192 6.82 5.75 -13.12
CA TRP A 192 7.50 6.98 -13.49
C TRP A 192 6.71 7.69 -14.62
N PRO A 193 5.82 8.63 -14.29
CA PRO A 193 4.89 9.22 -15.26
C PRO A 193 5.58 9.93 -16.42
N LEU A 194 6.72 10.61 -16.18
CA LEU A 194 7.45 11.34 -17.21
C LEU A 194 8.09 10.42 -18.27
N ARG A 195 8.30 9.14 -17.94
CA ARG A 195 8.81 8.11 -18.87
C ARG A 195 7.72 7.23 -19.46
N ALA A 196 6.46 7.38 -19.01
CA ALA A 196 5.38 6.41 -19.23
C ALA A 196 5.83 4.95 -18.93
N GLN A 197 6.64 4.76 -17.87
CA GLN A 197 7.28 3.49 -17.55
C GLN A 197 6.98 3.07 -16.11
N THR A 198 6.52 1.83 -15.93
CA THR A 198 6.53 1.15 -14.62
C THR A 198 7.73 0.22 -14.55
N MET A 199 8.51 0.32 -13.47
CA MET A 199 9.55 -0.64 -13.12
C MET A 199 8.96 -1.69 -12.17
N SER A 200 8.93 -2.95 -12.61
CA SER A 200 8.61 -4.09 -11.75
C SER A 200 9.89 -4.67 -11.13
N LEU A 201 9.89 -4.80 -9.80
CA LEU A 201 11.01 -5.28 -9.01
C LEU A 201 10.54 -6.41 -8.08
N GLN A 202 11.29 -7.50 -7.99
CA GLN A 202 11.24 -8.41 -6.85
C GLN A 202 11.98 -7.77 -5.67
N TRP A 203 11.60 -8.11 -4.45
CA TRP A 203 12.24 -7.60 -3.24
C TRP A 203 12.62 -8.71 -2.28
N GLU A 204 13.80 -8.56 -1.71
CA GLU A 204 14.35 -9.35 -0.62
C GLU A 204 14.80 -8.38 0.50
N PRO A 205 15.07 -8.85 1.73
CA PRO A 205 15.60 -8.00 2.79
C PRO A 205 16.89 -7.28 2.37
N GLY A 206 16.78 -5.98 2.10
CA GLY A 206 17.89 -5.11 1.70
C GLY A 206 18.14 -4.98 0.19
N ILE A 207 17.47 -5.73 -0.68
CA ILE A 207 17.70 -5.69 -2.15
C ILE A 207 16.38 -5.61 -2.95
N LEU A 208 16.35 -4.75 -3.97
CA LEU A 208 15.34 -4.75 -5.05
C LEU A 208 15.98 -5.21 -6.37
N ILE A 209 15.29 -6.08 -7.10
CA ILE A 209 15.82 -6.76 -8.29
C ILE A 209 14.81 -6.61 -9.43
N GLY A 210 15.20 -5.94 -10.52
CA GLY A 210 14.35 -5.76 -11.70
C GLY A 210 13.97 -7.09 -12.36
N THR A 211 12.67 -7.27 -12.60
CA THR A 211 12.12 -8.47 -13.26
C THR A 211 12.07 -8.35 -14.78
N ASP A 212 12.32 -7.15 -15.32
CA ASP A 212 12.34 -6.86 -16.75
C ASP A 212 13.45 -7.65 -17.46
N ARG A 213 13.05 -8.57 -18.35
CA ARG A 213 13.96 -9.49 -19.07
C ARG A 213 14.67 -8.82 -20.24
N ARG A 214 15.24 -7.63 -20.07
CA ARG A 214 16.15 -7.04 -21.07
C ARG A 214 17.52 -7.72 -20.96
N PRO A 215 18.00 -8.43 -22.00
CA PRO A 215 19.28 -9.12 -21.93
C PRO A 215 20.42 -8.16 -21.56
N GLY A 216 21.23 -8.53 -20.56
CA GLY A 216 22.42 -7.78 -20.16
C GLY A 216 22.19 -6.59 -19.20
N MET A 217 20.96 -6.26 -18.80
CA MET A 217 20.71 -5.09 -17.94
C MET A 217 19.84 -5.41 -16.71
N ARG A 218 20.39 -6.18 -15.76
CA ARG A 218 19.74 -6.48 -14.47
C ARG A 218 19.85 -5.26 -13.54
N VAL A 219 18.76 -4.50 -13.45
CA VAL A 219 18.61 -3.43 -12.45
C VAL A 219 18.64 -4.07 -11.05
N THR A 220 19.57 -3.66 -10.20
CA THR A 220 19.67 -4.08 -8.80
C THR A 220 19.83 -2.84 -7.94
N LEU A 221 19.00 -2.68 -6.90
CA LEU A 221 19.13 -1.59 -5.93
C LEU A 221 19.33 -2.15 -4.52
N HIS A 222 20.25 -1.57 -3.78
CA HIS A 222 20.53 -1.91 -2.38
C HIS A 222 19.97 -0.86 -1.45
N ARG A 223 19.40 -1.29 -0.32
CA ARG A 223 18.91 -0.36 0.70
C ARG A 223 20.09 0.31 1.40
N VAL A 224 20.14 1.63 1.36
CA VAL A 224 21.17 2.42 2.05
C VAL A 224 20.64 3.09 3.33
N GLY A 225 19.32 3.21 3.50
CA GLY A 225 18.73 3.78 4.71
C GLY A 225 17.20 3.87 4.69
N PRO A 226 16.59 4.58 5.65
CA PRO A 226 15.22 5.06 5.53
C PRO A 226 15.09 6.08 4.39
N ALA A 227 13.88 6.25 3.84
CA ALA A 227 13.65 7.27 2.82
C ALA A 227 13.73 8.67 3.46
N ASP A 228 14.65 9.52 3.01
CA ASP A 228 14.79 10.89 3.51
C ASP A 228 13.69 11.80 2.91
N PRO A 229 12.75 12.33 3.72
CA PRO A 229 11.73 13.26 3.24
C PRO A 229 12.30 14.62 2.81
N MET A 230 13.53 14.95 3.22
CA MET A 230 14.25 16.18 2.88
C MET A 230 15.29 15.98 1.75
N ALA A 231 15.19 14.86 1.03
CA ALA A 231 15.99 14.60 -0.16
C ALA A 231 15.56 15.47 -1.36
N GLY A 232 16.54 15.82 -2.20
CA GLY A 232 16.32 16.51 -3.47
C GLY A 232 15.88 17.97 -3.37
N VAL A 233 15.31 18.51 -4.46
CA VAL A 233 14.85 19.90 -4.56
C VAL A 233 13.80 20.17 -3.49
N PHE A 234 12.89 19.23 -3.20
CA PHE A 234 11.85 19.44 -2.19
C PHE A 234 12.43 19.81 -0.82
N GLY A 235 13.43 19.06 -0.33
CA GLY A 235 14.04 19.41 0.95
C GLY A 235 14.88 20.67 0.90
N ARG A 236 15.40 21.09 -0.26
CA ARG A 236 16.01 22.42 -0.46
C ARG A 236 14.95 23.51 -0.39
N THR A 237 13.82 23.35 -1.08
CA THR A 237 12.65 24.25 -1.05
C THR A 237 12.06 24.36 0.36
N ALA A 238 11.90 23.24 1.08
CA ALA A 238 11.40 23.22 2.45
C ALA A 238 12.35 23.93 3.42
N ARG A 239 13.66 23.69 3.34
CA ARG A 239 14.66 24.42 4.14
C ARG A 239 14.65 25.93 3.84
N TRP A 240 14.55 26.32 2.57
CA TRP A 240 14.45 27.71 2.15
C TRP A 240 13.16 28.37 2.67
N LEU A 241 11.99 27.74 2.48
CA LEU A 241 10.70 28.23 2.98
C LEU A 241 10.70 28.39 4.51
N ALA A 242 11.26 27.43 5.24
CA ALA A 242 11.38 27.47 6.69
C ALA A 242 12.30 28.61 7.18
N ALA A 243 13.42 28.83 6.50
CA ALA A 243 14.33 29.94 6.77
C ALA A 243 13.66 31.29 6.49
N SER A 244 13.00 31.47 5.33
CA SER A 244 12.29 32.69 4.98
C SER A 244 11.12 32.99 5.93
N ALA A 245 10.34 31.99 6.33
CA ALA A 245 9.25 32.18 7.30
C ALA A 245 9.81 32.57 8.69
N THR A 246 10.90 31.94 9.12
CA THR A 246 11.55 32.25 10.41
C THR A 246 12.16 33.65 10.42
N ALA A 247 12.77 34.09 9.32
CA ALA A 247 13.28 35.45 9.16
C ALA A 247 12.19 36.53 9.23
N LEU A 248 10.94 36.17 8.88
CA LEU A 248 9.75 37.04 8.97
C LEU A 248 8.98 36.87 10.29
N GLY A 249 9.64 36.33 11.33
CA GLY A 249 9.07 36.21 12.68
C GLY A 249 8.11 35.03 12.88
N LYS A 250 8.05 34.07 11.96
CA LYS A 250 7.29 32.83 12.11
C LYS A 250 8.21 31.61 12.21
N PRO A 251 8.65 31.21 13.41
CA PRO A 251 9.47 30.00 13.61
C PRO A 251 8.83 28.78 12.95
N THR A 252 9.52 28.24 11.96
CA THR A 252 9.04 27.13 11.12
C THR A 252 10.19 26.14 10.92
N SER A 253 9.97 24.85 11.18
CA SER A 253 10.98 23.82 10.91
C SER A 253 10.80 23.27 9.49
N PRO A 254 11.88 22.92 8.76
CA PRO A 254 11.78 22.34 7.42
C PRO A 254 10.90 21.08 7.36
N GLU A 255 10.95 20.26 8.41
CA GLU A 255 10.23 18.98 8.53
C GLU A 255 8.71 19.18 8.68
N SER A 256 8.28 20.36 9.13
CA SER A 256 6.85 20.72 9.20
C SER A 256 6.24 21.09 7.84
N ILE A 257 7.06 21.26 6.81
CA ILE A 257 6.63 21.62 5.45
C ILE A 257 6.46 20.35 4.63
N VAL A 258 5.22 20.07 4.22
CA VAL A 258 4.85 19.00 3.29
C VAL A 258 4.47 19.60 1.94
N ALA A 259 4.38 18.78 0.89
CA ALA A 259 4.00 19.22 -0.46
C ALA A 259 2.69 20.05 -0.48
N ALA A 260 1.71 19.68 0.34
CA ALA A 260 0.42 20.36 0.47
C ALA A 260 0.43 21.59 1.39
N THR A 261 1.54 21.93 2.05
CA THR A 261 1.63 23.12 2.92
C THR A 261 1.36 24.38 2.10
N ARG A 262 0.32 25.12 2.48
CA ARG A 262 -0.08 26.34 1.77
C ARG A 262 0.83 27.51 2.12
N LEU A 263 1.26 28.27 1.12
CA LEU A 263 2.16 29.40 1.33
C LEU A 263 1.47 30.57 2.05
N ASP A 264 0.16 30.75 1.89
CA ASP A 264 -0.61 31.76 2.65
C ASP A 264 -0.66 31.46 4.16
N THR A 265 -0.55 30.20 4.57
CA THR A 265 -0.43 29.86 6.01
C THR A 265 0.97 30.13 6.56
N LEU A 266 2.02 29.99 5.74
CA LEU A 266 3.40 30.29 6.13
C LEU A 266 3.67 31.81 6.11
N PHE A 267 3.13 32.51 5.12
CA PHE A 267 3.31 33.94 4.85
C PHE A 267 1.92 34.60 4.83
N ALA A 268 1.37 34.85 6.03
CA ALA A 268 -0.03 35.26 6.19
C ALA A 268 -0.29 36.76 5.91
N THR A 269 0.73 37.61 5.96
CA THR A 269 0.59 39.04 5.67
C THR A 269 0.90 39.35 4.20
N PRO A 270 0.28 40.37 3.59
CA PRO A 270 0.60 40.79 2.22
C PRO A 270 2.09 41.16 2.05
N GLU A 271 2.69 41.76 3.08
CA GLU A 271 4.13 42.07 3.14
C GLU A 271 4.99 40.81 3.10
N ALA A 272 4.67 39.79 3.91
CA ALA A 272 5.41 38.53 3.91
C ALA A 272 5.30 37.79 2.56
N GLN A 273 4.14 37.87 1.90
CA GLN A 273 3.95 37.33 0.55
C GLN A 273 4.72 38.11 -0.51
N HIS A 274 4.83 39.43 -0.38
CA HIS A 274 5.65 40.27 -1.25
C HIS A 274 7.14 39.94 -1.10
N ILE A 275 7.64 39.80 0.14
CA ILE A 275 9.03 39.42 0.42
C ILE A 275 9.33 38.02 -0.12
N LEU A 276 8.43 37.04 0.09
CA LEU A 276 8.56 35.70 -0.48
C LEU A 276 8.69 35.72 -2.00
N ARG A 277 7.85 36.51 -2.70
CA ARG A 277 7.91 36.66 -4.17
C ARG A 277 9.23 37.26 -4.63
N ALA A 278 9.72 38.32 -3.95
CA ALA A 278 11.00 38.93 -4.28
C ALA A 278 12.16 37.91 -4.15
N GLN A 279 12.23 37.21 -3.01
CA GLN A 279 13.23 36.16 -2.78
C GLN A 279 13.13 35.01 -3.79
N ALA A 280 11.91 34.62 -4.18
CA ALA A 280 11.71 33.59 -5.21
C ALA A 280 12.20 34.06 -6.59
N LEU A 281 11.91 35.30 -6.99
CA LEU A 281 12.37 35.87 -8.27
C LEU A 281 13.91 35.94 -8.35
N ASP A 282 14.57 36.37 -7.27
CA ASP A 282 16.04 36.39 -7.19
C ASP A 282 16.65 34.98 -7.33
N THR A 283 15.93 33.94 -6.90
CA THR A 283 16.37 32.53 -6.96
C THR A 283 16.13 31.87 -8.33
N LEU A 284 15.35 32.46 -9.24
CA LEU A 284 14.79 31.81 -10.44
C LEU A 284 15.32 32.34 -11.80
N GLN A 285 16.40 33.14 -11.85
CA GLN A 285 16.84 33.78 -13.11
C GLN A 285 17.47 32.81 -14.14
N PRO A 286 17.41 33.09 -15.47
CA PRO A 286 16.74 34.20 -16.16
C PRO A 286 15.57 33.76 -17.07
N GLY A 287 14.41 34.38 -16.88
CA GLY A 287 13.18 34.14 -17.68
C GLY A 287 12.00 34.99 -17.18
N VAL A 288 12.33 36.21 -16.71
CA VAL A 288 11.69 36.86 -15.55
C VAL A 288 10.18 37.06 -15.68
N GLN A 289 9.65 37.31 -16.87
CA GLN A 289 8.22 37.54 -17.07
C GLN A 289 7.37 36.27 -16.93
N GLU A 290 7.78 35.15 -17.52
CA GLU A 290 6.99 33.90 -17.43
C GLU A 290 7.09 33.28 -16.02
N ALA A 291 8.26 33.37 -15.38
CA ALA A 291 8.45 32.98 -14.00
C ALA A 291 7.59 33.81 -13.03
N ALA A 292 7.52 35.14 -13.21
CA ALA A 292 6.68 36.03 -12.39
C ALA A 292 5.18 35.71 -12.54
N VAL A 293 4.69 35.55 -13.78
CA VAL A 293 3.28 35.18 -14.05
C VAL A 293 2.91 33.84 -13.40
N ARG A 294 3.84 32.87 -13.40
CA ARG A 294 3.62 31.58 -12.73
C ARG A 294 3.69 31.66 -11.21
N LEU A 295 4.54 32.52 -10.63
CA LEU A 295 4.60 32.75 -9.18
C LEU A 295 3.26 33.22 -8.60
N ASP A 296 2.49 34.02 -9.35
CA ASP A 296 1.15 34.44 -8.92
C ASP A 296 0.11 33.31 -8.88
N ALA A 297 0.38 32.17 -9.51
CA ALA A 297 -0.45 30.97 -9.44
C ALA A 297 -0.04 30.00 -8.30
N VAL A 298 1.15 30.16 -7.71
CA VAL A 298 1.67 29.28 -6.63
C VAL A 298 0.80 29.40 -5.37
N ARG A 299 0.32 28.27 -4.84
CA ARG A 299 -0.45 28.23 -3.58
C ARG A 299 0.18 27.34 -2.52
N THR A 300 0.98 26.36 -2.92
CA THR A 300 1.56 25.33 -2.07
C THR A 300 3.07 25.23 -2.23
N ALA A 301 3.73 24.56 -1.27
CA ALA A 301 5.15 24.19 -1.39
C ALA A 301 5.42 23.30 -2.62
N HIS A 302 4.46 22.48 -3.07
CA HIS A 302 4.58 21.71 -4.30
C HIS A 302 4.62 22.60 -5.55
N ASP A 303 3.75 23.60 -5.65
CA ASP A 303 3.73 24.52 -6.81
C ASP A 303 5.08 25.26 -6.94
N LEU A 304 5.65 25.68 -5.80
CA LEU A 304 6.96 26.33 -5.77
C LEU A 304 8.10 25.36 -6.13
N LEU A 305 8.06 24.12 -5.61
CA LEU A 305 8.99 23.04 -6.01
C LEU A 305 9.01 22.85 -7.53
N LEU A 306 7.85 22.85 -8.18
CA LEU A 306 7.76 22.71 -9.64
C LEU A 306 8.44 23.88 -10.37
N LEU A 307 8.30 25.12 -9.89
CA LEU A 307 9.01 26.27 -10.44
C LEU A 307 10.53 26.19 -10.22
N MET A 308 10.98 25.85 -9.01
CA MET A 308 12.41 25.68 -8.72
C MET A 308 13.04 24.57 -9.57
N ARG A 309 12.30 23.48 -9.85
CA ARG A 309 12.76 22.42 -10.76
C ARG A 309 12.89 22.88 -12.20
N ILE A 310 12.00 23.74 -12.70
CA ILE A 310 12.10 24.30 -14.04
C ILE A 310 13.35 25.19 -14.15
N ALA A 311 13.58 26.07 -13.16
CA ALA A 311 14.80 26.88 -13.13
C ALA A 311 16.08 26.04 -13.08
N SER A 312 16.11 24.94 -12.32
CA SER A 312 17.29 24.05 -12.22
C SER A 312 17.62 23.22 -13.47
N ARG A 313 16.82 23.31 -14.54
CA ARG A 313 17.03 22.61 -15.83
C ARG A 313 17.71 23.47 -16.89
N HIS A 314 18.04 24.72 -16.57
CA HIS A 314 18.70 25.70 -17.42
C HIS A 314 20.04 26.14 -16.81
#